data_AF-A0A925ZLS5-F1
#
_entry.id   AF-A0A925ZLS5-F1
#
_cell.length_a   1.000
_cell.length_b   1.000
_cell.length_c   1.000
_cell.angle_alpha   90.00
_cell.angle_beta   90.00
_cell.angle_gamma   90.00
#
_symmetry.space_group_name_H-M   'P 1'
#
loop_
_entity.id
_entity.type
_entity.pdbx_description
1 polymer ?
#
loop_
_entity_poly.entity_id
_entity_poly.type
_entity_poly.pdbx_seq_one_letter_code
_entity_poly.pdbx_strand_id
1 'polypeptide(L)'
;MPAATPGAATPAAALPSWLVAPSSTASGEPGGEGQSEPIDFALRRRPPTGEPPAILEDTLEGGAVVTPATEWPAGSRPNGAGDPFAELARGLVEGSLCVVRGYGHGERVARCLGNYALLVDRREAEGRRFDAALATFVVRVEDPSELLGWILRRVEEGARVIVELGARTAEGARHCLLGVGSGAHAAAWLDAVPRFWCSHDDAGRWSLTRG
;
A
#
# COMPACT_ATOMS: atom_id res chain seq x y z
N MET A 1 -69.60 24.14 -3.34
CA MET A 1 -69.01 23.40 -2.21
C MET A 1 -68.26 22.18 -2.74
N PRO A 2 -66.92 22.18 -2.73
CA PRO A 2 -66.11 20.98 -2.79
C PRO A 2 -65.39 20.70 -1.46
N ALA A 3 -65.16 19.42 -1.21
CA ALA A 3 -64.75 18.81 0.05
C ALA A 3 -63.27 19.05 0.40
N ALA A 4 -63.00 19.19 1.70
CA ALA A 4 -61.67 19.26 2.28
C ALA A 4 -61.05 17.86 2.40
N THR A 5 -59.85 17.68 1.85
CA THR A 5 -59.04 16.46 2.01
C THR A 5 -58.11 16.62 3.23
N PRO A 6 -58.04 15.64 4.16
CA PRO A 6 -57.19 15.72 5.34
C PRO A 6 -55.72 15.40 5.02
N GLY A 7 -54.83 16.07 5.77
CA GLY A 7 -53.38 15.97 5.64
C GLY A 7 -52.83 14.57 5.98
N ALA A 8 -51.91 14.10 5.13
CA ALA A 8 -51.10 12.92 5.38
C ALA A 8 -50.00 13.26 6.41
N ALA A 9 -50.02 12.54 7.53
CA ALA A 9 -48.98 12.59 8.54
C ALA A 9 -47.68 11.96 8.01
N THR A 10 -46.57 12.68 8.18
CA THR A 10 -45.20 12.19 7.95
C THR A 10 -44.87 11.07 8.94
N PRO A 11 -44.43 9.88 8.50
CA PRO A 11 -43.92 8.87 9.42
C PRO A 11 -42.55 9.30 9.96
N ALA A 12 -42.40 9.29 11.28
CA ALA A 12 -41.13 9.47 11.97
C ALA A 12 -40.16 8.36 11.55
N ALA A 13 -39.00 8.75 11.02
CA ALA A 13 -37.94 7.82 10.65
C ALA A 13 -37.42 7.09 11.90
N ALA A 14 -37.62 5.77 11.94
CA ALA A 14 -37.01 4.90 12.92
C ALA A 14 -35.50 4.86 12.68
N LEU A 15 -34.73 5.21 13.72
CA LEU A 15 -33.26 5.09 13.70
C LEU A 15 -32.85 3.61 13.67
N PRO A 16 -31.76 3.27 12.95
CA PRO A 16 -31.29 1.90 12.85
C PRO A 16 -30.70 1.41 14.18
N SER A 17 -30.93 0.12 14.46
CA SER A 17 -30.71 -0.58 15.73
C SER A 17 -29.24 -0.75 16.18
N TRP A 18 -28.27 -0.15 15.49
CA TRP A 18 -26.85 -0.20 15.86
C TRP A 18 -26.38 1.00 16.69
N LEU A 19 -27.29 1.94 17.02
CA LEU A 19 -27.02 3.13 17.83
C LEU A 19 -27.28 2.93 19.34
N VAL A 20 -27.34 1.69 19.81
CA VAL A 20 -27.41 1.37 21.25
C VAL A 20 -26.00 1.12 21.77
N ALA A 21 -25.44 2.12 22.44
CA ALA A 21 -24.21 1.95 23.21
C ALA A 21 -24.46 0.99 24.39
N PRO A 22 -23.60 -0.03 24.62
CA PRO A 22 -23.69 -0.80 25.85
C PRO A 22 -23.22 0.04 27.04
N SER A 23 -24.09 0.16 28.03
CA SER A 23 -23.78 0.73 29.34
C SER A 23 -22.71 -0.10 30.04
N SER A 24 -21.55 0.52 30.29
CA SER A 24 -20.52 -0.02 31.19
C SER A 24 -21.04 -0.08 32.62
N THR A 25 -21.29 -1.30 33.11
CA THR A 25 -21.25 -1.60 34.54
C THR A 25 -19.87 -2.14 34.87
N ALA A 26 -19.01 -1.28 35.42
CA ALA A 26 -17.78 -1.67 36.07
C ALA A 26 -18.09 -2.18 37.48
N SER A 27 -17.68 -3.42 37.79
CA SER A 27 -17.43 -3.94 39.14
C SER A 27 -16.78 -5.32 39.03
N GLY A 28 -15.59 -5.49 39.61
CA GLY A 28 -15.02 -6.82 39.91
C GLY A 28 -13.54 -7.00 39.56
N GLU A 29 -12.65 -6.52 40.42
CA GLU A 29 -11.33 -7.13 40.67
C GLU A 29 -11.48 -8.34 41.63
N PRO A 30 -10.42 -9.10 41.98
CA PRO A 30 -9.18 -9.48 41.26
C PRO A 30 -8.92 -11.02 41.35
N GLY A 31 -7.88 -11.53 40.69
CA GLY A 31 -7.25 -12.79 41.11
C GLY A 31 -6.71 -13.65 39.98
N GLY A 32 -5.39 -13.71 39.84
CA GLY A 32 -4.72 -14.62 38.93
C GLY A 32 -3.24 -14.32 38.83
N GLU A 33 -2.48 -14.68 39.87
CA GLU A 33 -1.02 -14.83 39.81
C GLU A 33 -0.66 -15.89 38.76
N GLY A 34 -0.45 -15.45 37.53
CA GLY A 34 0.23 -16.21 36.48
C GLY A 34 1.64 -15.68 36.35
N GLN A 35 2.61 -16.46 36.83
CA GLN A 35 4.03 -16.17 36.72
C GLN A 35 4.42 -16.00 35.24
N SER A 36 4.64 -14.75 34.82
CA SER A 36 5.27 -14.43 33.55
C SER A 36 6.78 -14.57 33.72
N GLU A 37 7.34 -15.68 33.26
CA GLU A 37 8.77 -15.79 33.03
C GLU A 37 9.21 -14.72 32.01
N PRO A 38 10.38 -14.07 32.20
CA PRO A 38 10.92 -13.16 31.21
C PRO A 38 11.30 -13.95 29.95
N ILE A 39 10.70 -13.58 28.81
CA ILE A 39 11.08 -14.12 27.50
C ILE A 39 12.50 -13.64 27.20
N ASP A 40 13.47 -14.54 27.31
CA ASP A 40 14.86 -14.35 26.95
C ASP A 40 15.00 -14.38 25.41
N PHE A 41 15.27 -13.22 24.81
CA PHE A 41 15.44 -13.07 23.36
C PHE A 41 16.86 -13.47 22.87
N ALA A 42 17.71 -14.06 23.71
CA ALA A 42 19.13 -14.29 23.37
C ALA A 42 19.44 -15.57 22.56
N LEU A 43 18.49 -16.44 22.22
CA LEU A 43 18.85 -17.78 21.74
C LEU A 43 18.04 -18.30 20.54
N ARG A 44 18.03 -17.59 19.39
CA ARG A 44 17.92 -18.22 18.04
C ARG A 44 18.54 -17.36 16.93
N ARG A 45 19.87 -17.21 16.93
CA ARG A 45 20.64 -16.96 15.70
C ARG A 45 21.54 -18.15 15.44
N ARG A 46 21.03 -19.15 14.72
CA ARG A 46 21.88 -20.09 14.00
C ARG A 46 22.20 -19.39 12.65
N PRO A 47 23.44 -18.96 12.38
CA PRO A 47 23.77 -18.44 11.07
C PRO A 47 23.58 -19.57 10.04
N PRO A 48 22.97 -19.33 8.88
CA PRO A 48 23.17 -20.23 7.76
C PRO A 48 24.67 -20.22 7.44
N THR A 49 25.30 -21.39 7.57
CA THR A 49 26.66 -21.65 7.11
C THR A 49 26.67 -21.58 5.59
N GLY A 50 26.72 -20.36 5.07
CA GLY A 50 27.20 -20.04 3.73
C GLY A 50 28.44 -19.18 3.92
N GLU A 51 29.57 -19.68 3.46
CA GLU A 51 30.85 -18.96 3.46
C GLU A 51 30.63 -17.55 2.89
N PRO A 52 30.99 -16.47 3.61
CA PRO A 52 30.97 -15.13 3.02
C PRO A 52 32.02 -15.08 1.90
N PRO A 53 31.73 -14.48 0.74
CA PRO A 53 32.80 -14.18 -0.19
C PRO A 53 33.83 -13.32 0.54
N ALA A 54 35.09 -13.77 0.51
CA ALA A 54 36.21 -13.03 1.05
C ALA A 54 36.16 -11.60 0.50
N ILE A 55 36.12 -10.62 1.40
CA ILE A 55 36.34 -9.21 1.05
C ILE A 55 37.82 -9.13 0.69
N LEU A 56 38.13 -9.38 -0.58
CA LEU A 56 39.39 -8.98 -1.17
C LEU A 56 39.26 -7.48 -1.43
N GLU A 57 39.85 -6.70 -0.54
CA GLU A 57 40.23 -5.33 -0.83
C GLU A 57 41.33 -5.36 -1.88
N ASP A 58 40.97 -5.48 -3.16
CA ASP A 58 41.75 -4.87 -4.24
C ASP A 58 41.00 -4.85 -5.58
N THR A 59 41.17 -3.73 -6.28
CA THR A 59 41.10 -3.58 -7.74
C THR A 59 39.71 -3.64 -8.42
N LEU A 60 39.26 -2.44 -8.83
CA LEU A 60 38.43 -2.12 -10.00
C LEU A 60 38.21 -3.29 -10.99
N GLU A 61 36.98 -3.74 -11.19
CA GLU A 61 36.40 -4.06 -12.52
C GLU A 61 34.87 -4.31 -12.44
N GLY A 62 34.11 -3.34 -12.97
CA GLY A 62 32.89 -3.50 -13.78
C GLY A 62 31.93 -4.68 -13.56
N GLY A 63 31.33 -4.82 -12.38
CA GLY A 63 30.10 -5.61 -12.20
C GLY A 63 28.85 -4.75 -12.38
N ALA A 64 28.47 -4.43 -13.61
CA ALA A 64 27.22 -3.71 -13.87
C ALA A 64 26.03 -4.56 -13.38
N VAL A 65 25.37 -4.10 -12.32
CA VAL A 65 24.01 -4.53 -12.01
C VAL A 65 23.18 -4.13 -13.23
N VAL A 66 22.89 -5.11 -14.08
CA VAL A 66 21.99 -4.92 -15.22
C VAL A 66 20.58 -4.82 -14.64
N THR A 67 20.22 -3.61 -14.21
CA THR A 67 18.83 -3.24 -14.11
C THR A 67 18.32 -3.21 -15.55
N PRO A 68 17.37 -4.05 -15.97
CA PRO A 68 16.74 -3.86 -17.26
C PRO A 68 16.03 -2.51 -17.21
N ALA A 69 16.68 -1.49 -17.74
CA ALA A 69 16.08 -0.22 -18.06
C ALA A 69 15.07 -0.49 -19.18
N THR A 70 13.88 -0.96 -18.80
CA THR A 70 12.71 -0.83 -19.66
C THR A 70 12.47 0.67 -19.75
N GLU A 71 13.00 1.29 -20.79
CA GLU A 71 12.75 2.69 -21.14
C GLU A 71 11.26 2.82 -21.45
N TRP A 72 10.50 3.27 -20.44
CA TRP A 72 9.12 3.67 -20.66
C TRP A 72 9.13 5.10 -21.23
N PRO A 73 8.38 5.40 -22.30
CA PRO A 73 8.38 6.72 -22.91
C PRO A 73 8.00 7.77 -21.87
N ALA A 74 9.00 8.58 -21.50
CA ALA A 74 8.84 9.70 -20.60
C ALA A 74 7.72 10.60 -21.14
N GLY A 75 6.65 10.77 -20.37
CA GLY A 75 5.57 11.69 -20.72
C GLY A 75 4.37 11.08 -21.47
N SER A 76 4.10 9.78 -21.31
CA SER A 76 2.80 9.21 -21.68
C SER A 76 1.68 9.85 -20.85
N ARG A 77 1.17 10.99 -21.31
CA ARG A 77 -0.08 11.58 -20.83
C ARG A 77 -1.20 10.70 -21.37
N PRO A 78 -2.05 10.11 -20.53
CA PRO A 78 -3.29 9.52 -21.00
C PRO A 78 -4.18 10.63 -21.55
N ASN A 79 -4.05 10.88 -22.86
CA ASN A 79 -4.63 12.04 -23.55
C ASN A 79 -5.67 11.62 -24.59
N GLY A 80 -6.29 10.44 -24.42
CA GLY A 80 -7.38 9.94 -25.25
C GLY A 80 -8.71 9.95 -24.50
N ALA A 81 -9.82 9.98 -25.25
CA ALA A 81 -11.18 9.77 -24.75
C ALA A 81 -11.44 8.36 -24.15
N GLY A 82 -10.37 7.61 -23.83
CA GLY A 82 -10.40 6.29 -23.24
C GLY A 82 -10.35 6.32 -21.71
N ASP A 83 -10.46 5.15 -21.09
CA ASP A 83 -10.35 5.00 -19.64
C ASP A 83 -8.90 5.26 -19.20
N PRO A 84 -8.60 6.35 -18.47
CA PRO A 84 -7.23 6.66 -18.05
C PRO A 84 -6.63 5.55 -17.17
N PHE A 85 -7.46 4.80 -16.42
CA PHE A 85 -6.97 3.73 -15.56
C PHE A 85 -6.48 2.52 -16.36
N ALA A 86 -7.07 2.26 -17.53
CA ALA A 86 -6.61 1.20 -18.43
C ALA A 86 -5.27 1.55 -19.09
N GLU A 87 -5.04 2.83 -19.38
CA GLU A 87 -3.75 3.31 -19.90
C GLU A 87 -2.66 3.27 -18.83
N LEU A 88 -2.99 3.66 -17.60
CA LEU A 88 -2.10 3.54 -16.45
C LEU A 88 -1.72 2.09 -16.17
N ALA A 89 -2.70 1.17 -16.18
CA ALA A 89 -2.47 -0.26 -15.98
C ALA A 89 -1.51 -0.84 -17.03
N ARG A 90 -1.64 -0.44 -18.31
CA ARG A 90 -0.71 -0.84 -19.37
C ARG A 90 0.73 -0.41 -19.13
N GLY A 91 0.94 0.67 -18.36
CA GLY A 91 2.26 1.16 -17.97
C GLY A 91 2.91 0.45 -16.79
N LEU A 92 2.16 -0.35 -16.04
CA LEU A 92 2.65 -1.00 -14.84
C LEU A 92 3.29 -2.36 -15.14
N VAL A 93 4.62 -2.39 -15.05
CA VAL A 93 5.43 -3.59 -15.18
C VAL A 93 5.40 -4.44 -13.92
N GLU A 94 5.72 -5.73 -14.04
CA GLU A 94 5.88 -6.63 -12.89
C GLU A 94 7.02 -6.17 -11.99
N GLY A 95 6.88 -6.41 -10.70
CA GLY A 95 7.83 -5.91 -9.69
C GLY A 95 7.95 -4.39 -9.70
N SER A 96 6.83 -3.67 -9.84
CA SER A 96 6.79 -2.21 -9.73
C SER A 96 5.96 -1.73 -8.54
N LEU A 97 6.37 -0.55 -8.05
CA LEU A 97 5.65 0.22 -7.05
C LEU A 97 5.00 1.42 -7.72
N CYS A 98 3.67 1.50 -7.69
CA CYS A 98 2.92 2.65 -8.15
C CYS A 98 2.31 3.37 -6.95
N VAL A 99 2.57 4.65 -6.78
CA VAL A 99 1.87 5.48 -5.80
C VAL A 99 0.85 6.33 -6.53
N VAL A 100 -0.41 6.25 -6.09
CA VAL A 100 -1.54 6.96 -6.67
C VAL A 100 -2.00 8.05 -5.72
N ARG A 101 -2.14 9.27 -6.22
CA ARG A 101 -2.72 10.39 -5.48
C ARG A 101 -4.21 10.16 -5.25
N GLY A 102 -4.63 10.26 -3.99
CA GLY A 102 -6.03 10.11 -3.58
C GLY A 102 -6.43 8.66 -3.30
N TYR A 103 -7.69 8.47 -2.93
CA TYR A 103 -8.23 7.18 -2.47
C TYR A 103 -9.26 6.61 -3.45
N GLY A 104 -9.31 5.28 -3.57
CA GLY A 104 -10.21 4.53 -4.45
C GLY A 104 -9.78 4.47 -5.92
N HIS A 105 -8.69 5.13 -6.30
CA HIS A 105 -8.17 5.13 -7.67
C HIS A 105 -7.27 3.94 -7.97
N GLY A 106 -6.48 3.49 -6.99
CA GLY A 106 -5.61 2.32 -7.11
C GLY A 106 -6.41 1.05 -7.34
N GLU A 107 -7.58 0.92 -6.71
CA GLU A 107 -8.49 -0.20 -6.96
C GLU A 107 -9.00 -0.23 -8.41
N ARG A 108 -9.27 0.94 -9.00
CA ARG A 108 -9.69 1.03 -10.41
C ARG A 108 -8.58 0.60 -11.36
N VAL A 109 -7.33 0.99 -11.09
CA VAL A 109 -6.16 0.53 -11.86
C VAL A 109 -5.97 -0.98 -11.70
N ALA A 110 -6.09 -1.50 -10.48
CA ALA A 110 -5.92 -2.92 -10.19
C ALA A 110 -6.97 -3.79 -10.90
N ARG A 111 -8.23 -3.35 -10.99
CA ARG A 111 -9.26 -4.04 -11.78
C ARG A 111 -8.90 -4.19 -13.25
N CYS A 112 -8.19 -3.21 -13.84
CA CYS A 112 -7.70 -3.31 -15.22
C CYS A 112 -6.55 -4.33 -15.37
N LEU A 113 -5.83 -4.63 -14.28
CA LEU A 113 -4.73 -5.60 -14.25
C LEU A 113 -5.19 -7.04 -13.95
N GLY A 114 -6.42 -7.21 -13.47
CA GLY A 114 -7.02 -8.52 -13.20
C GLY A 114 -7.14 -8.82 -11.71
N ASN A 115 -6.62 -9.97 -11.26
CA ASN A 115 -6.77 -10.42 -9.88
C ASN A 115 -5.93 -9.57 -8.93
N TYR A 116 -6.55 -9.00 -7.89
CA TYR A 116 -5.89 -8.15 -6.91
C TYR A 116 -6.36 -8.42 -5.49
N ALA A 117 -5.51 -8.07 -4.53
CA ALA A 117 -5.88 -7.97 -3.13
C ALA A 117 -5.84 -6.51 -2.67
N LEU A 118 -6.93 -6.07 -2.03
CA LEU A 118 -7.01 -4.78 -1.36
C LEU A 118 -6.64 -4.95 0.11
N LEU A 119 -5.71 -4.11 0.59
CA LEU A 119 -5.28 -4.02 1.97
C LEU A 119 -5.74 -2.68 2.52
N VAL A 120 -6.64 -2.72 3.51
CA VAL A 120 -7.20 -1.52 4.15
C VAL A 120 -6.67 -1.34 5.58
N ASP A 121 -6.18 -2.41 6.19
CA ASP A 121 -5.60 -2.42 7.53
C ASP A 121 -4.27 -3.18 7.50
N ARG A 122 -3.27 -2.69 8.26
CA ARG A 122 -1.97 -3.34 8.40
C ARG A 122 -2.10 -4.79 8.89
N ARG A 123 -3.09 -5.08 9.73
CA ARG A 123 -3.31 -6.42 10.28
C ARG A 123 -3.61 -7.44 9.19
N GLU A 124 -4.16 -6.99 8.07
CA GLU A 124 -4.39 -7.84 6.89
C GLU A 124 -3.09 -8.23 6.21
N ALA A 125 -2.04 -7.40 6.28
CA ALA A 125 -0.72 -7.72 5.73
C ALA A 125 0.04 -8.74 6.60
N GLU A 126 -0.07 -8.63 7.93
CA GLU A 126 0.65 -9.45 8.90
C GLU A 126 0.01 -10.84 9.11
N GLY A 127 -1.32 -10.93 9.10
CA GLY A 127 -2.05 -12.16 9.43
C GLY A 127 -2.45 -13.03 8.24
N ARG A 128 -2.38 -12.49 7.01
CA ARG A 128 -2.91 -13.17 5.82
C ARG A 128 -1.78 -13.77 4.99
N ARG A 129 -1.87 -15.07 4.71
CA ARG A 129 -1.12 -15.67 3.62
C ARG A 129 -1.78 -15.27 2.31
N PHE A 130 -1.11 -14.43 1.54
CA PHE A 130 -1.52 -14.14 0.18
C PHE A 130 -1.13 -15.30 -0.72
N ASP A 131 -2.03 -15.68 -1.63
CA ASP A 131 -1.73 -16.66 -2.67
C ASP A 131 -0.60 -16.10 -3.55
N ALA A 132 0.39 -16.94 -3.87
CA ALA A 132 1.46 -16.58 -4.81
C ALA A 132 0.91 -16.23 -6.21
N ALA A 133 -0.32 -16.65 -6.53
CA ALA A 133 -1.02 -16.26 -7.74
C ALA A 133 -1.50 -14.79 -7.76
N LEU A 134 -1.45 -14.07 -6.62
CA LEU A 134 -1.81 -12.65 -6.58
C LEU A 134 -0.68 -11.79 -7.14
N ALA A 135 -0.86 -11.33 -8.38
CA ALA A 135 0.11 -10.50 -9.08
C ALA A 135 -0.02 -9.00 -8.76
N THR A 136 -1.07 -8.56 -8.05
CA THR A 136 -1.33 -7.13 -7.77
C THR A 136 -1.90 -6.90 -6.37
N PHE A 137 -1.36 -5.90 -5.68
CA PHE A 137 -1.79 -5.47 -4.36
C PHE A 137 -2.15 -3.99 -4.38
N VAL A 138 -3.25 -3.63 -3.72
CA VAL A 138 -3.65 -2.24 -3.48
C VAL A 138 -3.55 -1.97 -2.00
N VAL A 139 -2.73 -1.02 -1.60
CA VAL A 139 -2.49 -0.65 -0.21
C VAL A 139 -3.14 0.70 0.06
N ARG A 140 -4.17 0.69 0.92
CA ARG A 140 -4.94 1.85 1.35
C ARG A 140 -4.98 1.88 2.88
N VAL A 141 -3.85 2.22 3.47
CA VAL A 141 -3.69 2.35 4.92
C VAL A 141 -3.37 3.79 5.29
N GLU A 142 -3.61 4.16 6.54
CA GLU A 142 -3.33 5.51 7.04
C GLU A 142 -1.83 5.83 7.05
N ASP A 143 -1.01 4.88 7.52
CA ASP A 143 0.45 4.98 7.51
C ASP A 143 1.07 3.80 6.74
N PRO A 144 1.50 4.00 5.48
CA PRO A 144 2.12 2.94 4.68
C PRO A 144 3.57 2.66 5.10
N SER A 145 4.19 3.50 5.93
CA SER A 145 5.61 3.36 6.26
C SER A 145 5.90 2.12 7.10
N GLU A 146 4.97 1.73 7.97
CA GLU A 146 5.03 0.48 8.71
C GLU A 146 5.01 -0.76 7.78
N LEU A 147 4.38 -0.62 6.61
CA LEU A 147 4.27 -1.69 5.61
C LEU A 147 5.39 -1.64 4.56
N LEU A 148 6.33 -0.69 4.63
CA LEU A 148 7.34 -0.50 3.59
C LEU A 148 8.15 -1.78 3.34
N GLY A 149 8.58 -2.48 4.40
CA GLY A 149 9.32 -3.74 4.26
C GLY A 149 8.49 -4.83 3.56
N TRP A 150 7.19 -4.92 3.86
CA TRP A 150 6.29 -5.84 3.20
C TRP A 150 6.05 -5.47 1.73
N ILE A 151 5.86 -4.18 1.45
CA ILE A 151 5.66 -3.64 0.10
C ILE A 151 6.87 -3.97 -0.76
N LEU A 152 8.07 -3.62 -0.32
CA LEU A 152 9.31 -3.86 -1.05
C LEU A 152 9.51 -5.36 -1.30
N ARG A 153 9.23 -6.20 -0.29
CA ARG A 153 9.32 -7.65 -0.45
C ARG A 153 8.38 -8.19 -1.53
N ARG A 154 7.13 -7.70 -1.60
CA ARG A 154 6.17 -8.10 -2.65
C ARG A 154 6.62 -7.65 -4.04
N VAL A 155 7.18 -6.44 -4.13
CA VAL A 155 7.74 -5.91 -5.37
C VAL A 155 8.90 -6.78 -5.86
N GLU A 156 9.80 -7.21 -4.99
CA GLU A 156 10.89 -8.15 -5.35
C GLU A 156 10.39 -9.51 -5.83
N GLU A 157 9.28 -9.98 -5.29
CA GLU A 157 8.64 -11.23 -5.72
C GLU A 157 7.91 -11.09 -7.08
N GLY A 158 7.98 -9.91 -7.72
CA GLY A 158 7.39 -9.63 -9.02
C GLY A 158 5.97 -9.08 -8.97
N ALA A 159 5.40 -8.86 -7.77
CA ALA A 159 4.07 -8.30 -7.65
C ALA A 159 4.05 -6.80 -8.01
N ARG A 160 2.92 -6.35 -8.55
CA ARG A 160 2.62 -4.93 -8.73
C ARG A 160 2.00 -4.41 -7.44
N VAL A 161 2.61 -3.43 -6.80
CA VAL A 161 2.04 -2.83 -5.58
C VAL A 161 1.59 -1.41 -5.88
N ILE A 162 0.32 -1.13 -5.63
CA ILE A 162 -0.31 0.17 -5.82
C ILE A 162 -0.62 0.75 -4.45
N VAL A 163 -0.03 1.89 -4.09
CA VAL A 163 -0.24 2.54 -2.79
C VAL A 163 -1.06 3.81 -3.00
N GLU A 164 -2.18 3.95 -2.30
CA GLU A 164 -3.02 5.15 -2.34
C GLU A 164 -2.60 6.12 -1.24
N LEU A 165 -2.16 7.34 -1.62
CA LEU A 165 -1.71 8.36 -0.68
C LEU A 165 -2.27 9.74 -1.01
N GLY A 166 -2.48 10.55 0.02
CA GLY A 166 -2.88 11.96 -0.11
C GLY A 166 -1.76 12.92 -0.55
N ALA A 167 -0.57 12.41 -0.88
CA ALA A 167 0.57 13.24 -1.26
C ALA A 167 0.30 14.03 -2.55
N ARG A 168 0.80 15.27 -2.63
CA ARG A 168 0.64 16.12 -3.82
C ARG A 168 1.78 16.00 -4.82
N THR A 169 2.91 15.46 -4.39
CA THR A 169 4.14 15.35 -5.17
C THR A 169 4.75 13.96 -5.00
N ALA A 170 5.54 13.52 -5.98
CA ALA A 170 6.27 12.25 -5.91
C ALA A 170 7.26 12.20 -4.73
N GLU A 171 7.94 13.30 -4.45
CA GLU A 171 8.84 13.43 -3.30
C GLU A 171 8.06 13.32 -1.97
N GLY A 172 6.91 13.98 -1.87
CA GLY A 172 6.02 13.86 -0.69
C GLY A 172 5.53 12.42 -0.50
N ALA A 173 5.20 11.72 -1.58
CA ALA A 173 4.84 10.30 -1.53
C ALA A 173 6.00 9.42 -1.05
N ARG A 174 7.23 9.69 -1.53
CA ARG A 174 8.44 9.01 -1.05
C ARG A 174 8.64 9.25 0.45
N HIS A 175 8.45 10.47 0.93
CA HIS A 175 8.52 10.78 2.36
C HIS A 175 7.45 10.04 3.17
N CYS A 176 6.21 9.96 2.68
CA CYS A 176 5.15 9.20 3.35
C CYS A 176 5.47 7.71 3.44
N LEU A 177 6.01 7.11 2.37
CA LEU A 177 6.42 5.70 2.37
C LEU A 177 7.60 5.41 3.31
N LEU A 178 8.54 6.34 3.39
CA LEU A 178 9.72 6.20 4.24
C LEU A 178 9.45 6.50 5.71
N GLY A 179 8.39 7.26 6.01
CA GLY A 179 8.06 7.68 7.36
C GLY A 179 9.16 8.53 8.03
N VAL A 180 9.05 8.71 9.34
CA VAL A 180 10.05 9.40 10.15
C VAL A 180 11.07 8.39 10.67
N GLY A 181 12.33 8.56 10.29
CA GLY A 181 13.42 7.72 10.81
C GLY A 181 13.75 6.46 10.01
N SER A 182 13.34 6.39 8.74
CA SER A 182 13.87 5.36 7.83
C SER A 182 15.39 5.42 7.74
N GLY A 183 16.03 4.27 7.93
CA GLY A 183 17.47 4.14 7.74
C GLY A 183 17.85 4.30 6.26
N ALA A 184 19.10 4.69 6.02
CA ALA A 184 19.66 4.85 4.67
C ALA A 184 19.46 3.61 3.77
N HIS A 185 19.44 2.42 4.38
CA HIS A 185 19.19 1.17 3.66
C HIS A 185 17.78 1.08 3.05
N ALA A 186 16.73 1.46 3.80
CA ALA A 186 15.35 1.42 3.29
C ALA A 186 15.13 2.44 2.16
N ALA A 187 15.74 3.62 2.29
CA ALA A 187 15.75 4.64 1.24
C ALA A 187 16.42 4.12 -0.05
N ALA A 188 17.62 3.55 0.07
CA ALA A 188 18.35 2.99 -1.07
C ALA A 188 17.58 1.86 -1.76
N TRP A 189 16.92 0.99 -0.99
CA TRP A 189 16.11 -0.08 -1.54
C TRP A 189 14.86 0.45 -2.25
N LEU A 190 14.17 1.42 -1.67
CA LEU A 190 13.05 2.10 -2.31
C LEU A 190 13.49 2.84 -3.60
N ASP A 191 14.72 3.33 -3.68
CA ASP A 191 15.28 3.97 -4.87
C ASP A 191 15.72 2.95 -5.95
N ALA A 192 15.93 1.69 -5.60
CA ALA A 192 16.31 0.62 -6.52
C ALA A 192 15.12 -0.01 -7.26
N VAL A 193 13.90 0.07 -6.71
CA VAL A 193 12.71 -0.53 -7.33
C VAL A 193 12.12 0.38 -8.42
N PRO A 194 11.53 -0.16 -9.50
CA PRO A 194 10.78 0.63 -10.47
C PRO A 194 9.59 1.34 -9.82
N ARG A 195 9.64 2.68 -9.76
CA ARG A 195 8.61 3.50 -9.14
C ARG A 195 7.84 4.35 -10.13
N PHE A 196 6.54 4.41 -9.92
CA PHE A 196 5.64 5.24 -10.68
C PHE A 196 4.83 6.13 -9.74
N TRP A 197 4.70 7.39 -10.10
CA TRP A 197 3.83 8.36 -9.46
C TRP A 197 2.67 8.65 -10.39
N CYS A 198 1.46 8.35 -9.94
CA CYS A 198 0.23 8.60 -10.65
C CYS A 198 -0.54 9.72 -9.93
N SER A 199 -0.73 10.84 -10.62
CA SER A 199 -1.48 11.98 -10.10
C SER A 199 -2.45 12.52 -11.13
N HIS A 200 -3.40 13.32 -10.67
CA HIS A 200 -4.22 14.15 -11.55
C HIS A 200 -4.06 15.64 -11.22
N ASP A 201 -4.26 16.49 -12.21
CA ASP A 201 -4.36 17.95 -12.04
C ASP A 201 -5.76 18.37 -11.58
N ASP A 202 -5.96 19.67 -11.35
CA ASP A 202 -7.25 20.24 -10.91
C ASP A 202 -8.33 20.16 -12.00
N ALA A 203 -7.94 19.95 -13.26
CA ALA A 203 -8.85 19.67 -14.37
C ALA A 203 -9.20 18.17 -14.47
N GLY A 204 -8.70 17.33 -13.55
CA GLY A 204 -8.95 15.89 -13.51
C GLY A 204 -8.13 15.08 -14.52
N ARG A 205 -7.13 15.68 -15.17
CA ARG A 205 -6.27 14.97 -16.13
C ARG A 205 -5.22 14.17 -15.39
N TRP A 206 -5.14 12.88 -15.71
CA TRP A 206 -4.17 11.96 -15.12
C TRP A 206 -2.79 12.09 -15.78
N SER A 207 -1.76 11.86 -14.99
CA SER A 207 -0.36 11.83 -15.40
C SER A 207 0.36 10.69 -14.69
N LEU A 208 1.22 9.99 -15.42
CA LEU A 208 2.11 8.97 -14.87
C LEU A 208 3.57 9.43 -15.05
N THR A 209 4.30 9.50 -13.94
CA THR A 209 5.71 9.90 -13.92
C THR A 209 6.53 8.77 -13.32
N ARG A 210 7.67 8.46 -13.92
CA ARG A 210 8.64 7.53 -13.31
C ARG A 210 9.50 8.30 -12.31
N GLY A 211 9.61 7.77 -11.08
CA GLY A 211 10.42 8.34 -10.01
C GLY A 211 11.66 7.53 -9.70
#